data_AF-A0A6G2Q4Q9-F1
#
_entry.id   AF-A0A6G2Q4Q9-F1
#
_cell.length_a   1.000
_cell.length_b   1.000
_cell.length_c   1.000
_cell.angle_alpha   90.00
_cell.angle_beta   90.00
_cell.angle_gamma   90.00
#
_symmetry.space_group_name_H-M   'P 1'
#
loop_
_entity.id
_entity.type
_entity.pdbx_description
1 polymer ?
#
loop_
_entity_poly.entity_id
_entity_poly.type
_entity_poly.pdbx_seq_one_letter_code
_entity_poly.pdbx_strand_id
1 'polypeptide(L)'
;MNEGWDDTERDDLKPIAQAAHTARRRAELSARFPGERLVIPAGRLKVRANDTYYRFRPSSDYAYLTGDQTENGVLVLEPREDGGHTATAYVLPRSDRENGEFWLSARGELWDGRRHSLGENAQLLGLPCADVRPLPDALRETTGAVRVLRGHDTVIEDALTDKVTAERDEELRVFLSEMRRIKDDFEIADLRFACEATARGFEDVVRVLDKAQATSERYIEGTFFLRARVE
;
A
#
# COMPACT_ATOMS: atom_id res chain seq x y z
N MET A 1 -23.55 -4.29 -22.61
CA MET A 1 -22.17 -4.74 -22.93
C MET A 1 -21.70 -5.64 -21.79
N ASN A 2 -22.54 -6.61 -21.40
CA ASN A 2 -22.42 -7.32 -20.10
C ASN A 2 -22.12 -8.81 -20.31
N GLU A 3 -22.02 -9.24 -21.56
CA GLU A 3 -21.81 -10.62 -21.99
C GLU A 3 -20.58 -10.68 -22.91
N GLY A 4 -19.97 -11.86 -23.04
CA GLY A 4 -18.82 -12.08 -23.92
C GLY A 4 -17.46 -11.66 -23.33
N TRP A 5 -17.39 -11.43 -22.02
CA TRP A 5 -16.15 -11.18 -21.29
C TRP A 5 -15.59 -12.49 -20.74
N ASP A 6 -14.32 -12.80 -21.03
CA ASP A 6 -13.64 -13.97 -20.46
C ASP A 6 -13.49 -13.86 -18.94
N ASP A 7 -13.57 -14.99 -18.23
CA ASP A 7 -13.10 -15.05 -16.85
C ASP A 7 -11.58 -14.89 -16.85
N THR A 8 -11.10 -13.93 -16.08
CA THR A 8 -9.69 -13.57 -16.04
C THR A 8 -9.02 -14.00 -14.74
N GLU A 9 -9.71 -14.73 -13.86
CA GLU A 9 -9.17 -15.21 -12.57
C GLU A 9 -7.88 -16.03 -12.73
N ARG A 10 -6.97 -15.86 -11.78
CA ARG A 10 -5.69 -16.59 -11.70
C ARG A 10 -5.59 -17.31 -10.36
N ASP A 11 -5.43 -18.62 -10.43
CA ASP A 11 -5.43 -19.49 -9.25
C ASP A 11 -4.03 -19.96 -8.81
N ASP A 12 -2.98 -19.64 -9.57
CA ASP A 12 -1.61 -20.13 -9.36
C ASP A 12 -0.59 -19.00 -9.14
N LEU A 13 -1.02 -17.91 -8.51
CA LEU A 13 -0.17 -16.77 -8.24
C LEU A 13 0.84 -17.09 -7.12
N LYS A 14 2.11 -16.82 -7.41
CA LYS A 14 3.17 -16.91 -6.41
C LYS A 14 3.13 -15.68 -5.51
N PRO A 15 3.26 -15.82 -4.17
CA PRO A 15 3.37 -14.70 -3.27
C PRO A 15 4.47 -13.72 -3.69
N ILE A 16 4.25 -12.43 -3.47
CA ILE A 16 5.29 -11.42 -3.67
C ILE A 16 6.47 -11.69 -2.74
N ALA A 17 7.67 -11.27 -3.13
CA ALA A 17 8.89 -11.53 -2.36
C ALA A 17 8.78 -11.04 -0.90
N GLN A 18 8.02 -9.98 -0.65
CA GLN A 18 7.81 -9.40 0.68
C GLN A 18 6.87 -10.23 1.59
N ALA A 19 6.01 -11.11 1.05
CA ALA A 19 4.92 -11.73 1.79
C ALA A 19 5.39 -12.50 3.05
N ALA A 20 6.52 -13.22 2.95
CA ALA A 20 7.10 -13.95 4.08
C ALA A 20 7.61 -13.00 5.19
N HIS A 21 8.17 -11.85 4.81
CA HIS A 21 8.70 -10.85 5.74
C HIS A 21 7.58 -10.08 6.44
N THR A 22 6.48 -9.80 5.73
CA THR A 22 5.35 -9.02 6.24
C THR A 22 4.57 -9.78 7.32
N ALA A 23 4.43 -11.10 7.21
CA ALA A 23 3.80 -11.92 8.24
C ALA A 23 4.49 -11.81 9.61
N ARG A 24 5.84 -11.89 9.63
CA ARG A 24 6.65 -11.70 10.86
C ARG A 24 6.44 -10.32 11.47
N ARG A 25 6.43 -9.27 10.64
CA ARG A 25 6.23 -7.88 11.08
C ARG A 25 4.84 -7.69 11.70
N ARG A 26 3.78 -8.26 11.09
CA ARG A 26 2.43 -8.24 11.67
C ARG A 26 2.35 -8.98 13.00
N ALA A 27 3.09 -10.08 13.17
CA ALA A 27 3.15 -10.81 14.44
C ALA A 27 3.82 -10.00 15.56
N GLU A 28 4.92 -9.28 15.25
CA GLU A 28 5.58 -8.36 16.19
C GLU A 28 4.66 -7.20 16.60
N LEU A 29 3.98 -6.59 15.63
CA LEU A 29 2.98 -5.56 15.89
C LEU A 29 1.82 -6.08 16.76
N SER A 30 1.33 -7.29 16.45
CA SER A 30 0.29 -7.98 17.21
C SER A 30 0.69 -8.24 18.66
N ALA A 31 1.95 -8.58 18.92
CA ALA A 31 2.46 -8.83 20.28
C ALA A 31 2.57 -7.54 21.10
N ARG A 32 2.78 -6.38 20.46
CA ARG A 32 2.93 -5.09 21.14
C ARG A 32 1.61 -4.49 21.63
N PHE A 33 0.51 -4.74 20.92
CA PHE A 33 -0.80 -4.14 21.21
C PHE A 33 -1.89 -5.22 21.36
N PRO A 34 -1.75 -6.16 22.32
CA PRO A 34 -2.71 -7.23 22.48
C PRO A 34 -4.10 -6.68 22.87
N GLY A 35 -5.16 -7.24 22.26
CA GLY A 35 -6.54 -6.86 22.59
C GLY A 35 -7.00 -5.52 22.02
N GLU A 36 -6.17 -4.85 21.22
CA GLU A 36 -6.49 -3.58 20.58
C GLU A 36 -6.59 -3.74 19.07
N ARG A 37 -7.67 -3.26 18.43
CA ARG A 37 -7.77 -3.27 16.98
C ARG A 37 -6.80 -2.26 16.39
N LEU A 38 -5.99 -2.68 15.42
CA LEU A 38 -5.04 -1.81 14.73
C LEU A 38 -5.48 -1.59 13.29
N VAL A 39 -5.55 -0.32 12.87
CA VAL A 39 -6.01 0.09 11.54
C VAL A 39 -4.90 0.89 10.86
N ILE A 40 -4.37 0.35 9.75
CA ILE A 40 -3.24 0.92 9.03
C ILE A 40 -3.67 1.19 7.58
N PRO A 41 -4.03 2.43 7.21
CA PRO A 41 -4.41 2.76 5.84
C PRO A 41 -3.20 2.89 4.90
N ALA A 42 -3.34 2.41 3.66
CA ALA A 42 -2.42 2.67 2.54
C ALA A 42 -2.44 4.14 2.12
N GLY A 43 -3.59 4.78 2.28
CA GLY A 43 -3.87 6.15 1.90
C GLY A 43 -4.51 6.30 0.53
N ARG A 44 -4.81 7.55 0.17
CA ARG A 44 -5.63 7.90 -0.99
C ARG A 44 -4.84 8.62 -2.09
N LEU A 45 -5.38 8.60 -3.30
CA LEU A 45 -4.90 9.45 -4.39
C LEU A 45 -4.90 10.92 -4.00
N LYS A 46 -3.84 11.62 -4.39
CA LYS A 46 -3.72 13.08 -4.20
C LYS A 46 -3.93 13.78 -5.54
N VAL A 47 -4.88 14.71 -5.59
CA VAL A 47 -5.13 15.53 -6.77
C VAL A 47 -3.90 16.40 -7.05
N ARG A 48 -3.44 16.38 -8.31
CA ARG A 48 -2.39 17.26 -8.82
C ARG A 48 -3.00 18.53 -9.41
N ALA A 49 -3.95 18.37 -10.33
CA ALA A 49 -4.72 19.45 -10.91
C ALA A 49 -6.00 18.89 -11.53
N ASN A 50 -7.16 19.44 -11.17
CA ASN A 50 -8.47 18.98 -11.65
C ASN A 50 -8.67 17.46 -11.46
N ASP A 51 -8.90 16.73 -12.54
CA ASP A 51 -9.08 15.29 -12.62
C ASP A 51 -7.77 14.50 -12.75
N THR A 52 -6.61 15.17 -12.70
CA THR A 52 -5.31 14.51 -12.71
C THR A 52 -4.77 14.31 -11.30
N TYR A 53 -4.20 13.13 -11.05
CA TYR A 53 -3.64 12.75 -9.76
C TYR A 53 -2.11 12.67 -9.84
N TYR A 54 -1.45 12.85 -8.70
CA TYR A 54 -0.07 12.39 -8.56
C TYR A 54 -0.02 10.87 -8.67
N ARG A 55 1.12 10.32 -9.12
CA ARG A 55 1.36 8.87 -9.04
C ARG A 55 1.18 8.44 -7.59
N PHE A 56 0.34 7.43 -7.37
CA PHE A 56 0.07 6.92 -6.04
C PHE A 56 1.35 6.39 -5.39
N ARG A 57 1.51 6.68 -4.09
CA ARG A 57 2.55 6.12 -3.23
C ARG A 57 1.88 5.75 -1.91
N PRO A 58 1.85 4.46 -1.53
CA PRO A 58 1.23 4.04 -0.29
C PRO A 58 1.99 4.57 0.93
N SER A 59 1.30 4.59 2.07
CA SER A 59 1.92 4.67 3.39
C SER A 59 3.05 3.66 3.47
N SER A 60 4.21 4.11 3.96
CA SER A 60 5.36 3.23 4.12
C SER A 60 5.10 2.15 5.16
N ASP A 61 4.30 2.44 6.19
CA ASP A 61 3.94 1.49 7.25
C ASP A 61 2.97 0.42 6.73
N TYR A 62 1.98 0.82 5.92
CA TYR A 62 1.10 -0.13 5.24
C TYR A 62 1.89 -1.07 4.33
N ALA A 63 2.69 -0.52 3.42
CA ALA A 63 3.50 -1.32 2.50
C ALA A 63 4.51 -2.21 3.25
N TYR A 64 5.08 -1.73 4.36
CA TYR A 64 5.97 -2.53 5.21
C TYR A 64 5.29 -3.75 5.83
N LEU A 65 3.99 -3.65 6.15
CA LEU A 65 3.18 -4.69 6.80
C LEU A 65 2.39 -5.59 5.85
N THR A 66 2.21 -5.20 4.58
CA THR A 66 1.44 -5.97 3.59
C THR A 66 2.22 -6.31 2.33
N GLY A 67 3.12 -5.43 1.90
CA GLY A 67 3.73 -5.42 0.57
C GLY A 67 2.79 -4.95 -0.55
N ASP A 68 1.54 -4.65 -0.21
CA ASP A 68 0.57 -4.07 -1.14
C ASP A 68 0.88 -2.59 -1.43
N GLN A 69 0.59 -2.18 -2.66
CA GLN A 69 0.81 -0.82 -3.14
C GLN A 69 -0.43 -0.22 -3.79
N THR A 70 -1.61 -0.84 -3.60
CA THR A 70 -2.86 -0.32 -4.14
C THR A 70 -3.40 0.83 -3.29
N GLU A 71 -4.09 1.75 -3.95
CA GLU A 71 -4.74 2.88 -3.28
C GLU A 71 -5.97 2.45 -2.50
N ASN A 72 -6.31 3.22 -1.46
CA ASN A 72 -7.45 2.99 -0.57
C ASN A 72 -7.41 1.67 0.20
N GLY A 73 -6.35 0.86 0.10
CA GLY A 73 -6.17 -0.33 0.90
C GLY A 73 -6.08 -0.02 2.39
N VAL A 74 -6.55 -0.92 3.25
CA VAL A 74 -6.47 -0.78 4.72
C VAL A 74 -6.12 -2.13 5.32
N LEU A 75 -5.05 -2.19 6.10
CA LEU A 75 -4.73 -3.37 6.90
C LEU A 75 -5.42 -3.24 8.24
N VAL A 76 -6.21 -4.24 8.62
CA VAL A 76 -6.83 -4.33 9.95
C VAL A 76 -6.29 -5.56 10.66
N LEU A 77 -5.81 -5.37 11.88
CA LEU A 77 -5.52 -6.44 12.82
C LEU A 77 -6.65 -6.46 13.85
N GLU A 78 -7.52 -7.47 13.73
CA GLU A 78 -8.63 -7.70 14.66
C GLU A 78 -8.13 -8.53 15.85
N PRO A 79 -8.25 -8.05 17.12
CA PRO A 79 -7.84 -8.82 18.28
C PRO A 79 -8.67 -10.10 18.41
N ARG A 80 -8.00 -11.21 18.78
CA ARG A 80 -8.67 -12.48 19.03
C ARG A 80 -8.84 -12.71 20.53
N GLU A 81 -9.90 -13.42 20.90
CA GLU A 81 -10.16 -13.79 22.30
C GLU A 81 -9.04 -14.66 22.90
N ASP A 82 -8.41 -15.51 22.08
CA ASP A 82 -7.28 -16.38 22.46
C ASP A 82 -5.92 -15.67 22.41
N GLY A 83 -5.90 -14.36 22.15
CA GLY A 83 -4.72 -13.53 22.05
C GLY A 83 -4.18 -13.36 20.63
N GLY A 84 -3.38 -12.32 20.41
CA GLY A 84 -2.90 -11.93 19.09
C GLY A 84 -4.02 -11.38 18.19
N HIS A 85 -3.79 -11.38 16.87
CA HIS A 85 -4.71 -10.77 15.90
C HIS A 85 -4.96 -11.66 14.69
N THR A 86 -6.15 -11.52 14.11
CA THR A 86 -6.44 -11.90 12.73
C THR A 86 -6.15 -10.70 11.83
N ALA A 87 -5.20 -10.83 10.92
CA ALA A 87 -4.84 -9.78 9.97
C ALA A 87 -5.61 -9.93 8.65
N THR A 88 -6.26 -8.85 8.20
CA THR A 88 -6.98 -8.80 6.93
C THR A 88 -6.60 -7.53 6.16
N ALA A 89 -6.23 -7.68 4.88
CA ALA A 89 -6.07 -6.56 3.96
C ALA A 89 -7.42 -6.26 3.29
N TYR A 90 -8.02 -5.13 3.64
CA TYR A 90 -9.19 -4.61 2.97
C TYR A 90 -8.73 -3.86 1.72
N VAL A 91 -9.12 -4.35 0.55
CA VAL A 91 -8.75 -3.78 -0.75
C VAL A 91 -9.99 -3.71 -1.64
N LEU A 92 -9.92 -2.91 -2.70
CA LEU A 92 -11.01 -2.86 -3.66
C LEU A 92 -11.02 -4.16 -4.49
N PRO A 93 -12.14 -4.91 -4.55
CA PRO A 93 -12.21 -6.13 -5.37
C PRO A 93 -12.17 -5.78 -6.86
N ARG A 94 -11.96 -6.81 -7.68
CA ARG A 94 -12.10 -6.75 -9.14
C ARG A 94 -13.38 -6.02 -9.54
N SER A 95 -13.32 -5.23 -10.62
CA SER A 95 -14.50 -4.50 -11.09
C SER A 95 -15.60 -5.48 -11.49
N ASP A 96 -16.78 -5.23 -10.96
CA ASP A 96 -17.96 -5.99 -11.31
C ASP A 96 -18.42 -5.65 -12.74
N ARG A 97 -18.58 -6.68 -13.57
CA ARG A 97 -19.02 -6.57 -14.97
C ARG A 97 -20.54 -6.67 -15.10
N GLU A 98 -21.26 -7.12 -14.08
CA GLU A 98 -22.71 -7.23 -14.10
C GLU A 98 -23.35 -5.87 -13.80
N ASN A 99 -22.81 -5.12 -12.84
CA ASN A 99 -23.31 -3.80 -12.45
C ASN A 99 -22.74 -2.63 -13.28
N GLY A 100 -21.78 -2.92 -14.17
CA GLY A 100 -21.15 -1.94 -15.05
C GLY A 100 -19.97 -1.19 -14.46
N GLU A 101 -19.50 -1.49 -13.24
CA GLU A 101 -18.28 -0.92 -12.64
C GLU A 101 -17.09 -1.02 -13.61
N PHE A 102 -16.97 -2.13 -14.34
CA PHE A 102 -15.89 -2.35 -15.30
C PHE A 102 -15.77 -1.23 -16.36
N TRP A 103 -16.87 -0.68 -16.87
CA TRP A 103 -16.84 0.31 -17.98
C TRP A 103 -17.45 1.68 -17.65
N LEU A 104 -18.42 1.77 -16.72
CA LEU A 104 -19.07 3.03 -16.31
C LEU A 104 -18.31 3.76 -15.21
N SER A 105 -17.53 3.04 -14.40
CA SER A 105 -16.71 3.68 -13.37
C SER A 105 -15.53 4.39 -14.01
N ALA A 106 -15.25 5.62 -13.59
CA ALA A 106 -14.02 6.34 -13.96
C ALA A 106 -12.75 5.59 -13.50
N ARG A 107 -12.89 4.64 -12.56
CA ARG A 107 -11.82 3.76 -12.06
C ARG A 107 -12.06 2.29 -12.40
N GLY A 108 -12.88 2.01 -13.41
CA GLY A 108 -13.14 0.66 -13.90
C GLY A 108 -11.91 0.09 -14.61
N GLU A 109 -11.76 -1.24 -14.59
CA GLU A 109 -10.60 -1.92 -15.20
C GLU A 109 -10.45 -1.68 -16.71
N LEU A 110 -11.52 -1.32 -17.42
CA LEU A 110 -11.42 -0.91 -18.83
C LEU A 110 -10.51 0.31 -19.01
N TRP A 111 -10.49 1.21 -18.02
CA TRP A 111 -9.78 2.49 -18.07
C TRP A 111 -8.44 2.44 -17.33
N ASP A 112 -8.42 1.83 -16.14
CA ASP A 112 -7.24 1.78 -15.27
C ASP A 112 -6.39 0.51 -15.45
N GLY A 113 -6.88 -0.46 -16.21
CA GLY A 113 -6.28 -1.78 -16.35
C GLY A 113 -6.71 -2.76 -15.25
N ARG A 114 -6.20 -3.99 -15.34
CA ARG A 114 -6.62 -5.10 -14.50
C ARG A 114 -6.45 -4.81 -13.01
N ARG A 115 -7.47 -5.17 -12.24
CA ARG A 115 -7.44 -5.21 -10.77
C ARG A 115 -7.50 -6.66 -10.31
N HIS A 116 -6.68 -7.00 -9.33
CA HIS A 116 -6.70 -8.33 -8.75
C HIS A 116 -8.01 -8.58 -8.01
N SER A 117 -8.50 -9.81 -8.07
CA SER A 117 -9.59 -10.26 -7.21
C SER A 117 -9.13 -10.30 -5.74
N LEU A 118 -10.06 -10.50 -4.81
CA LEU A 118 -9.70 -10.73 -3.41
C LEU A 118 -8.91 -12.04 -3.24
N GLY A 119 -9.21 -13.08 -4.02
CA GLY A 119 -8.49 -14.35 -4.00
C GLY A 119 -7.06 -14.22 -4.52
N GLU A 120 -6.88 -13.49 -5.62
CA GLU A 120 -5.57 -13.19 -6.19
C GLU A 120 -4.71 -12.38 -5.24
N ASN A 121 -5.27 -11.33 -4.62
CA ASN A 121 -4.57 -10.55 -3.61
C ASN A 121 -4.20 -11.41 -2.38
N ALA A 122 -5.08 -12.31 -1.96
CA ALA A 122 -4.79 -13.19 -0.83
C ALA A 122 -3.60 -14.12 -1.12
N GLN A 123 -3.51 -14.67 -2.34
CA GLN A 123 -2.36 -15.47 -2.79
C GLN A 123 -1.08 -14.64 -2.87
N LEU A 124 -1.15 -13.45 -3.49
CA LEU A 124 0.00 -12.57 -3.67
C LEU A 124 0.57 -12.06 -2.36
N LEU A 125 -0.30 -11.60 -1.45
CA LEU A 125 0.11 -10.94 -0.22
C LEU A 125 0.32 -11.93 0.95
N GLY A 126 -0.17 -13.17 0.83
CA GLY A 126 -0.08 -14.18 1.88
C GLY A 126 -0.87 -13.81 3.14
N LEU A 127 -1.98 -13.09 3.00
CA LEU A 127 -2.93 -12.80 4.08
C LEU A 127 -4.36 -12.70 3.54
N PRO A 128 -5.39 -12.95 4.37
CA PRO A 128 -6.79 -12.76 3.99
C PRO A 128 -7.06 -11.37 3.41
N CYS A 129 -7.88 -11.32 2.35
CA CYS A 129 -8.34 -10.07 1.74
C CYS A 129 -9.86 -9.95 1.76
N ALA A 130 -10.35 -8.74 2.00
CA ALA A 130 -11.77 -8.42 2.04
C ALA A 130 -12.06 -7.13 1.26
N ASP A 131 -13.33 -6.92 0.90
CA ASP A 131 -13.76 -5.69 0.23
C ASP A 131 -13.66 -4.49 1.19
N VAL A 132 -12.94 -3.45 0.77
CA VAL A 132 -12.77 -2.21 1.55
C VAL A 132 -14.03 -1.33 1.61
N ARG A 133 -14.95 -1.45 0.66
CA ARG A 133 -16.15 -0.60 0.57
C ARG A 133 -17.01 -0.60 1.86
N PRO A 134 -17.34 -1.75 2.48
CA PRO A 134 -18.09 -1.78 3.74
C PRO A 134 -17.26 -1.45 4.98
N LEU A 135 -15.92 -1.33 4.87
CA LEU A 135 -15.05 -1.17 6.04
C LEU A 135 -15.36 0.08 6.88
N PRO A 136 -15.58 1.29 6.31
CA PRO A 136 -15.88 2.47 7.12
C PRO A 136 -17.12 2.28 8.00
N ASP A 137 -18.18 1.65 7.47
CA ASP A 137 -19.39 1.37 8.24
C ASP A 137 -19.12 0.34 9.36
N ALA A 138 -18.39 -0.74 9.04
CA ALA A 138 -17.97 -1.73 10.04
C ALA A 138 -17.09 -1.13 11.15
N LEU A 139 -16.23 -0.15 10.83
CA LEU A 139 -15.41 0.56 11.81
C LEU A 139 -16.25 1.49 12.71
N ARG A 140 -17.31 2.11 12.20
CA ARG A 140 -18.23 2.92 13.04
C ARG A 140 -18.98 2.09 14.07
N GLU A 141 -19.35 0.86 13.73
CA GLU A 141 -20.04 -0.08 14.62
C GLU A 141 -19.09 -0.82 15.56
N THR A 142 -17.79 -0.62 15.39
CA THR A 142 -16.80 -1.38 16.13
C THR A 142 -16.72 -0.95 17.60
N THR A 143 -16.42 -1.90 18.47
CA THR A 143 -16.26 -1.67 19.91
C THR A 143 -14.86 -2.10 20.36
N GLY A 144 -14.49 -1.74 21.59
CA GLY A 144 -13.18 -2.00 22.16
C GLY A 144 -12.15 -0.91 21.86
N ALA A 145 -10.90 -1.16 22.27
CA ALA A 145 -9.79 -0.24 22.04
C ALA A 145 -9.36 -0.30 20.57
N VAL A 146 -9.24 0.86 19.94
CA VAL A 146 -8.79 0.99 18.55
C VAL A 146 -7.59 1.95 18.49
N ARG A 147 -6.66 1.63 17.59
CA ARG A 147 -5.57 2.52 17.17
C ARG A 147 -5.58 2.66 15.66
N VAL A 148 -5.43 3.87 15.17
CA VAL A 148 -5.36 4.17 13.74
C VAL A 148 -4.08 4.92 13.39
N LEU A 149 -3.43 4.51 12.30
CA LEU A 149 -2.33 5.28 11.74
C LEU A 149 -2.88 6.49 10.98
N ARG A 150 -2.87 7.66 11.63
CA ARG A 150 -3.41 8.93 11.11
C ARG A 150 -2.62 9.51 9.95
N GLY A 151 -3.26 10.40 9.20
CA GLY A 151 -2.67 11.21 8.13
C GLY A 151 -2.66 10.53 6.76
N HIS A 152 -3.38 9.41 6.61
CA HIS A 152 -3.36 8.61 5.37
C HIS A 152 -4.73 8.52 4.70
N ASP A 153 -5.81 8.31 5.45
CA ASP A 153 -7.16 8.19 4.90
C ASP A 153 -8.20 8.82 5.83
N THR A 154 -8.69 10.00 5.44
CA THR A 154 -9.68 10.75 6.21
C THR A 154 -11.00 9.99 6.36
N VAL A 155 -11.39 9.16 5.41
CA VAL A 155 -12.65 8.38 5.50
C VAL A 155 -12.57 7.36 6.64
N ILE A 156 -11.40 6.74 6.79
CA ILE A 156 -11.13 5.77 7.87
C ILE A 156 -10.98 6.50 9.21
N GLU A 157 -10.29 7.63 9.24
CA GLU A 157 -10.14 8.45 10.44
C GLU A 157 -11.48 8.99 10.93
N ASP A 158 -12.34 9.47 10.04
CA ASP A 158 -13.69 9.94 10.36
C ASP A 158 -14.58 8.82 10.90
N ALA A 159 -14.46 7.60 10.35
CA ALA A 159 -15.19 6.42 10.82
C ALA A 159 -14.80 5.98 12.24
N LEU A 160 -13.63 6.38 12.71
CA LEU A 160 -13.08 5.99 14.02
C LEU A 160 -13.00 7.15 15.01
N THR A 161 -13.43 8.35 14.64
CA THR A 161 -13.16 9.61 15.36
C THR A 161 -13.52 9.57 16.86
N ASP A 162 -14.58 8.84 17.23
CA ASP A 162 -15.08 8.69 18.60
C ASP A 162 -14.47 7.49 19.37
N LYS A 163 -13.57 6.72 18.74
CA LYS A 163 -13.04 5.43 19.26
C LYS A 163 -11.54 5.42 19.47
N VAL A 164 -10.84 6.46 19.04
CA VAL A 164 -9.38 6.57 19.07
C VAL A 164 -8.94 7.75 19.93
N THR A 165 -7.68 7.72 20.41
CA THR A 165 -7.08 8.86 21.11
C THR A 165 -5.75 9.22 20.48
N ALA A 166 -5.39 10.51 20.51
CA ALA A 166 -4.15 10.99 19.90
C ALA A 166 -2.92 10.30 20.50
N GLU A 167 -2.92 10.04 21.82
CA GLU A 167 -1.82 9.38 22.51
C GLU A 167 -1.63 7.94 22.03
N ARG A 168 -2.72 7.19 21.85
CA ARG A 168 -2.67 5.80 21.40
C ARG A 168 -2.23 5.68 19.95
N ASP A 169 -2.74 6.55 19.10
CA ASP A 169 -2.38 6.57 17.67
C ASP A 169 -0.91 6.99 17.49
N GLU A 170 -0.43 7.92 18.32
CA GLU A 170 0.96 8.34 18.32
C GLU A 170 1.90 7.22 18.80
N GLU A 171 1.53 6.47 19.84
CA GLU A 171 2.28 5.29 20.29
C GLU A 171 2.37 4.21 19.18
N LEU A 172 1.28 3.97 18.43
CA LEU A 172 1.28 3.08 17.27
C LEU A 172 2.26 3.57 16.20
N ARG A 173 2.20 4.86 15.85
CA ARG A 173 3.07 5.48 14.84
C ARG A 173 4.55 5.38 15.24
N VAL A 174 4.87 5.67 16.50
CA VAL A 174 6.24 5.56 17.04
C VAL A 174 6.74 4.13 16.95
N PHE A 175 5.94 3.16 17.39
CA PHE A 175 6.35 1.75 17.37
C PHE A 175 6.60 1.24 15.94
N LEU A 176 5.74 1.58 14.98
CA LEU A 176 5.94 1.23 13.56
C LEU A 176 7.25 1.83 13.00
N SER A 177 7.56 3.07 13.39
CA SER A 177 8.83 3.71 13.03
C SER A 177 10.05 2.99 13.64
N GLU A 178 9.92 2.48 14.87
CA GLU A 178 10.98 1.70 15.53
C GLU A 178 11.21 0.35 14.87
N MET A 179 10.14 -0.38 14.52
CA MET A 179 10.23 -1.65 13.77
C MET A 179 11.01 -1.48 12.46
N ARG A 180 10.78 -0.38 11.75
CA ARG A 180 11.43 -0.05 10.47
C ARG A 180 12.87 0.48 10.63
N ARG A 181 13.34 0.70 11.86
CA ARG A 181 14.68 1.25 12.11
C ARG A 181 15.76 0.24 11.74
N ILE A 182 15.61 -1.01 12.15
CA ILE A 182 16.56 -2.09 11.89
C ILE A 182 16.07 -2.91 10.70
N LYS A 183 16.91 -3.04 9.67
CA LYS A 183 16.55 -3.64 8.39
C LYS A 183 16.86 -5.13 8.45
N ASP A 184 15.96 -5.95 7.92
CA ASP A 184 16.27 -7.36 7.66
C ASP A 184 17.07 -7.54 6.36
N ASP A 185 17.54 -8.76 6.11
CA ASP A 185 18.38 -9.06 4.94
C ASP A 185 17.68 -8.76 3.61
N PHE A 186 16.35 -8.90 3.55
CA PHE A 186 15.56 -8.57 2.38
C PHE A 186 15.56 -7.06 2.13
N GLU A 187 15.31 -6.26 3.18
CA GLU A 187 15.36 -4.80 3.09
C GLU A 187 16.77 -4.29 2.76
N ILE A 188 17.82 -4.93 3.30
CA ILE A 188 19.21 -4.58 2.98
C ILE A 188 19.51 -4.87 1.51
N ALA A 189 19.03 -6.00 0.97
CA ALA A 189 19.20 -6.32 -0.44
C ALA A 189 18.54 -5.27 -1.35
N ASP A 190 17.29 -4.87 -1.05
CA ASP A 190 16.58 -3.82 -1.77
C ASP A 190 17.29 -2.45 -1.66
N LEU A 191 17.81 -2.11 -0.47
CA LEU A 191 18.59 -0.88 -0.29
C LEU A 191 19.88 -0.87 -1.10
N ARG A 192 20.60 -2.00 -1.17
CA ARG A 192 21.79 -2.14 -2.01
C ARG A 192 21.44 -1.96 -3.48
N PHE A 193 20.38 -2.61 -3.95
CA PHE A 193 19.89 -2.45 -5.31
C PHE A 193 19.56 -0.98 -5.63
N ALA A 194 18.85 -0.29 -4.73
CA ALA A 194 18.52 1.13 -4.90
C ALA A 194 19.77 2.03 -4.95
N CYS A 195 20.76 1.77 -4.09
CA CYS A 195 22.03 2.50 -4.09
C CYS A 195 22.83 2.26 -5.38
N GLU A 196 22.89 1.02 -5.87
CA GLU A 196 23.58 0.66 -7.12
C GLU A 196 22.90 1.31 -8.33
N ALA A 197 21.56 1.26 -8.42
CA ALA A 197 20.80 1.93 -9.47
C ALA A 197 21.01 3.46 -9.44
N THR A 198 21.04 4.05 -8.24
CA THR A 198 21.31 5.48 -8.04
C THR A 198 22.73 5.85 -8.48
N ALA A 199 23.73 5.02 -8.15
CA ALA A 199 25.11 5.22 -8.57
C ALA A 199 25.23 5.23 -10.10
N ARG A 200 24.57 4.29 -10.79
CA ARG A 200 24.52 4.27 -12.27
C ARG A 200 23.90 5.56 -12.84
N GLY A 201 22.85 6.07 -12.22
CA GLY A 201 22.26 7.36 -12.61
C GLY A 201 23.25 8.53 -12.49
N PHE A 202 24.05 8.56 -11.43
CA PHE A 202 25.11 9.57 -11.27
C PHE A 202 26.28 9.36 -12.24
N GLU A 203 26.66 8.11 -12.54
CA GLU A 203 27.69 7.82 -13.54
C GLU A 203 27.28 8.36 -14.92
N ASP A 204 26.02 8.21 -15.30
CA ASP A 204 25.49 8.78 -16.54
C ASP A 204 25.55 10.32 -16.53
N VAL A 205 25.19 10.95 -15.41
CA VAL A 205 25.33 12.41 -15.24
C VAL A 205 26.78 12.84 -15.45
N VAL A 206 27.74 12.19 -14.79
CA VAL A 206 29.17 12.54 -14.88
C VAL A 206 29.67 12.49 -16.32
N ARG A 207 29.23 11.50 -17.11
CA ARG A 207 29.60 11.34 -18.52
C ARG A 207 29.08 12.46 -19.44
N VAL A 208 28.10 13.24 -19.01
CA VAL A 208 27.49 14.31 -19.81
C VAL A 208 27.64 15.69 -19.18
N LEU A 209 28.42 15.82 -18.10
CA LEU A 209 28.62 17.11 -17.41
C LEU A 209 29.29 18.16 -18.31
N ASP A 210 30.16 17.75 -19.22
CA ASP A 210 30.77 18.63 -20.23
C ASP A 210 29.72 19.23 -21.16
N LYS A 211 28.68 18.46 -21.50
CA LYS A 211 27.53 18.88 -22.33
C LYS A 211 26.50 19.71 -21.57
N ALA A 212 26.49 19.61 -20.25
CA ALA A 212 25.59 20.40 -19.41
C ALA A 212 26.02 21.89 -19.35
N GLN A 213 27.18 22.26 -19.89
CA GLN A 213 27.65 23.64 -19.94
C GLN A 213 26.78 24.48 -20.88
N ALA A 214 26.20 25.57 -20.34
CA ALA A 214 25.21 26.46 -20.96
C ALA A 214 23.75 25.98 -21.04
N THR A 215 23.39 24.84 -20.42
CA THR A 215 21.99 24.38 -20.30
C THR A 215 21.43 24.54 -18.87
N SER A 216 20.12 24.33 -18.69
CA SER A 216 19.46 24.28 -17.37
C SER A 216 19.82 22.99 -16.61
N GLU A 217 19.85 23.03 -15.28
CA GLU A 217 19.98 21.87 -14.37
C GLU A 217 19.03 20.69 -14.73
N ARG A 218 17.95 20.98 -15.47
CA ARG A 218 17.04 20.00 -16.06
C ARG A 218 17.71 19.00 -16.99
N TYR A 219 18.81 19.34 -17.66
CA TYR A 219 19.58 18.39 -18.49
C TYR A 219 20.19 17.27 -17.63
N ILE A 220 20.73 17.65 -16.47
CA ILE A 220 21.30 16.72 -15.48
C ILE A 220 20.19 15.88 -14.86
N GLU A 221 19.10 16.51 -14.40
CA GLU A 221 17.93 15.82 -13.84
C GLU A 221 17.35 14.80 -14.84
N GLY A 222 17.15 15.21 -16.10
CA GLY A 222 16.64 14.35 -17.16
C GLY A 222 17.55 13.15 -17.44
N THR A 223 18.87 13.35 -17.41
CA THR A 223 19.85 12.27 -17.57
C THR A 223 19.78 11.28 -16.40
N PHE A 224 19.75 11.78 -15.17
CA PHE A 224 19.68 10.92 -13.98
C PHE A 224 18.45 10.00 -13.98
N PHE A 225 17.29 10.52 -14.38
CA PHE A 225 16.04 9.74 -14.41
C PHE A 225 15.86 8.85 -15.65
N LEU A 226 16.74 8.93 -16.65
CA LEU A 226 16.54 8.21 -17.91
C LEU A 226 16.46 6.69 -17.69
N ARG A 227 17.41 6.11 -16.95
CA ARG A 227 17.44 4.65 -16.69
C ARG A 227 16.16 4.15 -16.06
N ALA A 228 15.65 4.85 -15.05
CA ALA A 228 14.42 4.48 -14.35
C ALA A 228 13.16 4.48 -15.25
N ARG A 229 13.26 4.95 -16.49
CA ARG A 229 12.16 4.96 -17.48
C ARG A 229 12.35 3.95 -18.61
N VAL A 230 13.56 3.44 -18.83
CA VAL A 230 13.89 2.62 -20.00
C VAL A 230 14.44 1.23 -19.64
N GLU A 231 14.87 1.05 -18.40
CA GLU A 231 15.26 -0.23 -17.79
C GLU A 231 14.16 -0.71 -16.83
#